data_AF-A0A9E3STD5-F1
#
_entry.id   AF-A0A9E3STD5-F1
#
_cell.length_a   1.000
_cell.length_b   1.000
_cell.length_c   1.000
_cell.angle_alpha   90.00
_cell.angle_beta   90.00
_cell.angle_gamma   90.00
#
_symmetry.space_group_name_H-M   'P 1'
#
loop_
_entity.id
_entity.type
_entity.pdbx_description
1 polymer ?
#
loop_
_entity_poly.entity_id
_entity_poly.type
_entity_poly.pdbx_seq_one_letter_code
_entity_poly.pdbx_strand_id
1 'polypeptide(L)'
;MSQNEHSTPLEQVIYEVKKVIVGQDHLLERLVIALLARGHILVEGVPGLAKTMAIKTLAGAIGGEFKRIQFTPDLVPADLVGTRIYNQKTGEFNTSLGPVFTNLLLADEINRAPAKVQSALLEVMQERQVTIGRETFKVPNPFLVLATQNPIEAEGTYPLPEAQVDRFMLKVVVGYPTTTEEFVIVERMTGVLQAVQRVLTTEQLVDQQNKADRVYVDPALMEYAVRLVTATRRPQDHGLKELAHYIMFGA
;
A
#
# COMPACT_ATOMS: atom_id res chain seq x y z
N MET A 1 24.87 25.66 13.90
CA MET A 1 23.53 26.24 14.08
C MET A 1 22.79 26.06 12.76
N SER A 2 22.35 24.84 12.45
CA SER A 2 21.00 24.28 12.68
C SER A 2 20.16 24.37 11.39
N GLN A 3 20.50 23.55 10.38
CA GLN A 3 19.65 23.36 9.18
C GLN A 3 18.38 22.51 9.45
N ASN A 4 18.04 22.25 10.71
CA ASN A 4 17.00 21.31 11.10
C ASN A 4 15.65 21.94 11.50
N GLU A 5 15.46 23.26 11.38
CA GLU A 5 14.26 23.96 11.87
C GLU A 5 13.09 24.04 10.86
N HIS A 6 13.23 23.53 9.64
CA HIS A 6 12.18 23.62 8.61
C HIS A 6 11.73 22.29 7.98
N SER A 7 12.25 21.15 8.44
CA SER A 7 11.79 19.86 7.87
C SER A 7 10.38 19.54 8.36
N THR A 8 9.47 19.30 7.41
CA THR A 8 8.11 18.87 7.75
C THR A 8 8.17 17.50 8.43
N PRO A 9 7.20 17.15 9.30
CA PRO A 9 7.21 15.84 9.97
C PRO A 9 7.25 14.65 9.00
N LEU A 10 6.76 14.82 7.77
CA LEU A 10 6.81 13.79 6.72
C LEU A 10 8.20 13.65 6.11
N GLU A 11 8.93 14.74 5.91
CA GLU A 11 10.33 14.70 5.47
C GLU A 11 11.20 13.98 6.51
N GLN A 12 10.90 14.17 7.80
CA GLN A 12 11.57 13.46 8.89
C GLN A 12 11.26 11.96 8.85
N VAL A 13 10.00 11.57 8.59
CA VAL A 13 9.62 10.16 8.39
C VAL A 13 10.38 9.55 7.21
N ILE A 14 10.41 10.23 6.05
CA ILE A 14 11.13 9.75 4.87
C ILE A 14 12.63 9.60 5.17
N TYR A 15 13.23 10.60 5.82
CA TYR A 15 14.63 10.57 6.22
C TYR A 15 14.93 9.37 7.13
N GLU A 16 14.09 9.13 8.12
CA GLU A 16 14.24 8.00 9.04
C GLU A 16 14.17 6.66 8.30
N VAL A 17 13.22 6.52 7.36
CA VAL A 17 13.08 5.29 6.57
C VAL A 17 14.28 5.08 5.63
N LYS A 18 14.83 6.14 5.03
CA LYS A 18 16.01 6.08 4.15
C LYS A 18 17.31 5.68 4.87
N LYS A 19 17.37 5.75 6.21
CA LYS A 19 18.50 5.19 6.98
C LYS A 19 18.56 3.67 6.87
N VAL A 20 17.42 3.02 6.69
CA VAL A 20 17.33 1.56 6.56
C VAL A 20 17.24 1.15 5.10
N ILE A 21 16.41 1.84 4.30
CA ILE A 21 16.12 1.48 2.91
C ILE A 21 17.08 2.18 1.94
N VAL A 22 17.50 1.46 0.90
CA VAL A 22 18.42 1.94 -0.14
C VAL A 22 17.75 1.75 -1.50
N GLY A 23 17.88 2.73 -2.39
CA GLY A 23 17.50 2.62 -3.80
C GLY A 23 16.01 2.47 -4.08
N GLN A 24 15.15 2.89 -3.15
CA GLN A 24 13.69 2.80 -3.28
C GLN A 24 12.98 4.11 -3.01
N ASP A 25 13.63 5.23 -3.33
CA ASP A 25 13.09 6.57 -3.12
C ASP A 25 11.70 6.73 -3.74
N HIS A 26 11.53 6.22 -4.96
CA HIS A 26 10.24 6.26 -5.65
C HIS A 26 9.15 5.50 -4.88
N LEU A 27 9.41 4.28 -4.40
CA LEU A 27 8.42 3.51 -3.65
C LEU A 27 8.07 4.19 -2.32
N LEU A 28 9.07 4.74 -1.63
CA LEU A 28 8.87 5.44 -0.35
C LEU A 28 8.03 6.70 -0.51
N GLU A 29 8.31 7.50 -1.54
CA GLU A 29 7.49 8.68 -1.85
C GLU A 29 6.04 8.30 -2.16
N ARG A 30 5.83 7.25 -2.96
CA ARG A 30 4.48 6.76 -3.28
C ARG A 30 3.75 6.21 -2.05
N LEU A 31 4.45 5.52 -1.15
CA LEU A 31 3.90 5.06 0.15
C LEU A 31 3.42 6.23 1.00
N VAL A 32 4.22 7.30 1.12
CA VAL A 32 3.83 8.49 1.89
C VAL A 32 2.65 9.22 1.23
N ILE A 33 2.66 9.37 -0.10
CA ILE A 33 1.54 9.97 -0.85
C ILE A 33 0.26 9.18 -0.62
N ALA A 34 0.30 7.85 -0.77
CA ALA A 34 -0.86 6.99 -0.54
C ALA A 34 -1.33 7.06 0.91
N LEU A 35 -0.43 7.12 1.89
CA LEU A 35 -0.81 7.32 3.29
C LEU A 35 -1.57 8.62 3.49
N LEU A 36 -1.09 9.74 2.94
CA LEU A 36 -1.76 11.04 3.09
C LEU A 36 -3.10 11.09 2.38
N ALA A 37 -3.17 10.52 1.18
CA ALA A 37 -4.38 10.47 0.38
C ALA A 37 -5.34 9.34 0.80
N ARG A 38 -4.98 8.55 1.82
CA ARG A 38 -5.74 7.39 2.31
C ARG A 38 -5.94 6.32 1.22
N GLY A 39 -5.01 6.23 0.28
CA GLY A 39 -5.01 5.25 -0.81
C GLY A 39 -4.26 3.96 -0.50
N HIS A 40 -4.42 3.00 -1.40
CA HIS A 40 -3.71 1.72 -1.40
C HIS A 40 -2.80 1.63 -2.63
N ILE A 41 -1.76 0.80 -2.55
CA ILE A 41 -0.76 0.69 -3.60
C ILE A 41 -0.68 -0.75 -4.10
N LEU A 42 -0.66 -0.90 -5.42
CA LEU A 42 -0.31 -2.13 -6.10
C LEU A 42 1.14 -2.02 -6.59
N VAL A 43 2.00 -2.92 -6.16
CA VAL A 43 3.41 -2.96 -6.56
C VAL A 43 3.65 -4.12 -7.50
N GLU A 44 4.06 -3.81 -8.72
CA GLU A 44 4.56 -4.79 -9.66
C GLU A 44 6.08 -4.80 -9.58
N GLY A 45 6.69 -5.96 -9.39
CA GLY A 45 8.14 -6.07 -9.43
C GLY A 45 8.64 -7.36 -8.86
N VAL A 46 9.90 -7.66 -9.18
CA VAL A 46 10.55 -8.92 -8.84
C VAL A 46 10.67 -9.15 -7.33
N PRO A 47 10.73 -10.41 -6.88
CA PRO A 47 10.96 -10.76 -5.48
C PRO A 47 12.31 -10.23 -4.96
N GLY A 48 12.43 -10.08 -3.64
CA GLY A 48 13.71 -9.76 -2.99
C GLY A 48 14.08 -8.27 -2.93
N LEU A 49 13.26 -7.38 -3.49
CA LEU A 49 13.52 -5.93 -3.49
C LEU A 49 13.16 -5.24 -2.17
N ALA A 50 13.43 -5.83 -1.01
CA ALA A 50 13.21 -5.23 0.33
C ALA A 50 11.85 -4.52 0.57
N LYS A 51 10.79 -4.80 -0.20
CA LYS A 51 9.46 -4.17 -0.09
C LYS A 51 8.90 -4.33 1.33
N THR A 52 9.08 -5.52 1.90
CA THR A 52 8.74 -5.84 3.29
C THR A 52 9.44 -4.95 4.29
N MET A 53 10.73 -4.66 4.08
CA MET A 53 11.44 -3.74 4.96
C MET A 53 10.95 -2.31 4.80
N ALA A 54 10.67 -1.86 3.57
CA ALA A 54 10.22 -0.50 3.32
C ALA A 54 8.93 -0.18 4.08
N ILE A 55 7.92 -1.03 3.94
CA ILE A 55 6.65 -0.85 4.65
C ILE A 55 6.76 -1.07 6.17
N LYS A 56 7.55 -2.05 6.62
CA LYS A 56 7.75 -2.30 8.06
C LYS A 56 8.47 -1.14 8.75
N THR A 57 9.51 -0.60 8.10
CA THR A 57 10.27 0.57 8.57
C THR A 57 9.35 1.79 8.61
N LEU A 58 8.54 2.00 7.57
CA LEU A 58 7.56 3.08 7.54
C LEU A 58 6.54 2.97 8.69
N ALA A 59 5.99 1.77 8.96
CA ALA A 59 5.07 1.54 10.08
C ALA A 59 5.70 1.96 11.42
N GLY A 60 6.95 1.54 11.65
CA GLY A 60 7.70 1.93 12.86
C GLY A 60 7.91 3.44 12.97
N ALA A 61 8.27 4.10 11.86
CA ALA A 61 8.48 5.54 11.84
C ALA A 61 7.20 6.35 12.12
N ILE A 62 6.03 5.86 11.70
CA ILE A 62 4.73 6.50 11.95
C ILE A 62 4.04 6.01 13.22
N GLY A 63 4.68 5.11 13.97
CA GLY A 63 4.12 4.54 15.20
C GLY A 63 2.88 3.69 14.98
N GLY A 64 2.72 3.11 13.79
CA GLY A 64 1.62 2.22 13.44
C GLY A 64 2.03 0.75 13.51
N GLU A 65 1.04 -0.12 13.50
CA GLU A 65 1.25 -1.56 13.41
C GLU A 65 1.51 -2.01 11.98
N PHE A 66 2.30 -3.07 11.85
CA PHE A 66 2.57 -3.75 10.58
C PHE A 66 2.16 -5.21 10.67
N LYS A 67 1.45 -5.69 9.65
CA LYS A 67 1.27 -7.12 9.42
C LYS A 67 1.59 -7.47 7.97
N ARG A 68 2.00 -8.72 7.78
CA ARG A 68 2.27 -9.31 6.47
C ARG A 68 1.39 -10.53 6.29
N ILE A 69 0.82 -10.67 5.11
CA ILE A 69 0.14 -11.89 4.67
C ILE A 69 0.68 -12.27 3.29
N GLN A 70 0.97 -13.55 3.14
CA GLN A 70 1.34 -14.14 1.86
C GLN A 70 0.07 -14.71 1.24
N PHE A 71 -0.27 -14.29 0.02
CA PHE A 71 -1.38 -14.86 -0.71
C PHE A 71 -0.95 -16.18 -1.34
N THR A 72 -1.73 -17.23 -1.10
CA THR A 72 -1.50 -18.58 -1.57
C THR A 72 -2.81 -19.16 -2.13
N PRO A 73 -2.75 -20.21 -2.99
CA PRO A 73 -3.94 -20.78 -3.61
C PRO A 73 -4.95 -21.40 -2.62
N ASP A 74 -4.48 -21.80 -1.44
CA ASP A 74 -5.25 -22.43 -0.36
C ASP A 74 -5.86 -21.43 0.62
N LEU A 75 -5.48 -20.15 0.54
CA LEU A 75 -5.99 -19.11 1.41
C LEU A 75 -7.50 -18.96 1.26
N VAL A 76 -8.22 -18.78 2.37
CA VAL A 76 -9.66 -18.45 2.36
C VAL A 76 -9.91 -17.05 2.91
N PRO A 77 -11.05 -16.41 2.59
CA PRO A 77 -11.35 -15.07 3.08
C PRO A 77 -11.25 -14.92 4.60
N ALA A 78 -11.64 -15.97 5.35
CA ALA A 78 -11.57 -16.00 6.81
C ALA A 78 -10.14 -15.88 7.37
N ASP A 79 -9.12 -16.31 6.63
CA ASP A 79 -7.72 -16.16 7.05
C ASP A 79 -7.25 -14.71 6.98
N LEU A 80 -7.87 -13.91 6.11
CA LEU A 80 -7.59 -12.50 5.92
C LEU A 80 -8.37 -11.63 6.90
N VAL A 81 -9.68 -11.88 7.01
CA VAL A 81 -10.58 -11.04 7.81
C VAL A 81 -10.68 -11.49 9.27
N GLY A 82 -10.49 -12.77 9.55
CA GLY A 82 -10.69 -13.36 10.86
C GLY A 82 -11.90 -14.28 10.92
N THR A 83 -12.01 -15.00 12.04
CA THR A 83 -13.02 -16.04 12.23
C THR A 83 -13.48 -16.12 13.69
N ARG A 84 -14.58 -16.83 13.95
CA ARG A 84 -15.03 -17.15 15.30
C ARG A 84 -14.44 -18.49 15.73
N ILE A 85 -13.70 -18.49 16.81
CA ILE A 85 -13.06 -19.66 17.40
C ILE A 85 -13.87 -20.09 18.62
N TYR A 86 -14.27 -21.36 18.64
CA TYR A 86 -14.93 -21.95 19.81
C TYR A 86 -13.92 -22.19 20.93
N ASN A 87 -14.11 -21.53 22.06
CA ASN A 87 -13.30 -21.72 23.25
C ASN A 87 -13.87 -22.86 24.10
N GLN A 88 -13.22 -24.02 24.05
CA GLN A 88 -13.67 -25.22 24.79
C GLN A 88 -13.72 -25.02 26.32
N LYS A 89 -12.92 -24.09 26.88
CA LYS A 89 -12.89 -23.85 28.33
C LYS A 89 -14.10 -23.06 28.81
N THR A 90 -14.58 -22.11 28.01
CA THR A 90 -15.71 -21.24 28.37
C THR A 90 -17.03 -21.69 27.74
N GLY A 91 -16.98 -22.50 26.69
CA GLY A 91 -18.14 -22.87 25.88
C GLY A 91 -18.63 -21.74 24.95
N GLU A 92 -17.83 -20.68 24.79
CA GLU A 92 -18.20 -19.48 24.04
C GLU A 92 -17.44 -19.35 22.73
N PHE A 93 -18.02 -18.66 21.75
CA PHE A 93 -17.37 -18.33 20.49
C PHE A 93 -16.70 -16.95 20.55
N ASN A 94 -15.37 -16.94 20.59
CA ASN A 94 -14.57 -15.72 20.59
C ASN A 94 -14.17 -15.32 19.17
N THR A 95 -14.17 -14.02 18.87
CA THR A 95 -13.72 -13.51 17.57
C THR A 95 -12.21 -13.37 17.55
N SER A 96 -11.56 -13.97 16.56
CA SER A 96 -10.15 -13.83 16.26
C SER A 96 -9.99 -12.95 15.02
N LEU A 97 -9.43 -11.76 15.19
CA LEU A 97 -9.23 -10.78 14.12
C LEU A 97 -8.10 -11.21 13.17
N GLY A 98 -8.33 -11.07 11.87
CA GLY A 98 -7.34 -11.39 10.84
C GLY A 98 -6.21 -10.35 10.70
N PRO A 99 -5.27 -10.58 9.78
CA PRO A 99 -4.15 -9.69 9.54
C PRO A 99 -4.53 -8.32 8.98
N VAL A 100 -5.73 -8.13 8.42
CA VAL A 100 -6.19 -6.80 7.96
C VAL A 100 -6.35 -5.79 9.08
N PHE A 101 -6.48 -6.23 10.33
CA PHE A 101 -6.51 -5.37 11.50
C PHE A 101 -5.09 -4.94 11.88
N THR A 102 -4.55 -4.00 11.12
CA THR A 102 -3.24 -3.36 11.29
C THR A 102 -3.25 -1.99 10.60
N ASN A 103 -2.25 -1.13 10.82
CA ASN A 103 -2.18 0.15 10.09
C ASN A 103 -1.60 -0.05 8.69
N LEU A 104 -0.49 -0.78 8.57
CA LEU A 104 0.16 -1.07 7.29
C LEU A 104 0.14 -2.58 7.02
N LEU A 105 -0.59 -3.00 5.99
CA LEU A 105 -0.65 -4.39 5.55
C LEU A 105 0.18 -4.59 4.29
N LEU A 106 1.13 -5.53 4.33
CA LEU A 106 1.73 -6.09 3.13
C LEU A 106 0.97 -7.35 2.70
N ALA A 107 0.35 -7.29 1.52
CA ALA A 107 -0.33 -8.42 0.88
C ALA A 107 0.54 -8.94 -0.28
N ASP A 108 1.41 -9.91 0.01
CA ASP A 108 2.36 -10.42 -0.98
C ASP A 108 1.68 -11.36 -1.97
N GLU A 109 2.00 -11.18 -3.26
CA GLU A 109 1.57 -12.03 -4.38
C GLU A 109 0.05 -12.20 -4.44
N ILE A 110 -0.68 -11.08 -4.39
CA ILE A 110 -2.16 -11.04 -4.39
C ILE A 110 -2.76 -11.84 -5.55
N ASN A 111 -2.04 -11.95 -6.67
CA ASN A 111 -2.41 -12.75 -7.83
C ASN A 111 -2.31 -14.27 -7.62
N ARG A 112 -1.84 -14.79 -6.48
CA ARG A 112 -1.79 -16.25 -6.22
C ARG A 112 -3.01 -16.79 -5.49
N ALA A 113 -3.79 -15.93 -4.84
CA ALA A 113 -5.01 -16.38 -4.16
C ALA A 113 -6.23 -16.37 -5.09
N PRO A 114 -7.26 -17.18 -4.80
CA PRO A 114 -8.51 -17.17 -5.55
C PRO A 114 -9.20 -15.79 -5.53
N ALA A 115 -9.99 -15.51 -6.57
CA ALA A 115 -10.72 -14.24 -6.72
C ALA A 115 -11.59 -13.86 -5.51
N LYS A 116 -12.11 -14.84 -4.75
CA LYS A 116 -12.88 -14.58 -3.52
C LYS A 116 -12.05 -13.95 -2.41
N VAL A 117 -10.78 -14.37 -2.27
CA VAL A 117 -9.85 -13.82 -1.27
C VAL A 117 -9.40 -12.43 -1.68
N GLN A 118 -9.09 -12.24 -2.97
CA GLN A 118 -8.78 -10.93 -3.55
C GLN A 118 -9.95 -9.96 -3.30
N SER A 119 -11.18 -10.39 -3.59
CA SER A 119 -12.38 -9.58 -3.36
C SER A 119 -12.56 -9.21 -1.90
N ALA A 120 -12.30 -10.13 -0.96
CA ALA A 120 -12.37 -9.84 0.47
C ALA A 120 -11.38 -8.75 0.89
N LEU A 121 -10.13 -8.78 0.40
CA LEU A 121 -9.15 -7.72 0.67
C LEU A 121 -9.60 -6.36 0.12
N LEU A 122 -10.09 -6.35 -1.13
CA LEU A 122 -10.57 -5.15 -1.80
C LEU A 122 -11.80 -4.56 -1.11
N GLU A 123 -12.68 -5.40 -0.56
CA GLU A 123 -13.80 -4.97 0.27
C GLU A 123 -13.30 -4.28 1.54
N VAL A 124 -12.32 -4.85 2.24
CA VAL A 124 -11.73 -4.21 3.43
C VAL A 124 -11.08 -2.87 3.09
N MET A 125 -10.41 -2.77 1.94
CA MET A 125 -9.80 -1.53 1.45
C MET A 125 -10.84 -0.42 1.25
N GLN A 126 -11.99 -0.75 0.67
CA GLN A 126 -13.05 0.22 0.37
C GLN A 126 -13.90 0.56 1.59
N GLU A 127 -14.37 -0.46 2.31
CA GLU A 127 -15.31 -0.30 3.42
C GLU A 127 -14.62 0.07 4.74
N ARG A 128 -13.31 -0.19 4.87
CA ARG A 128 -12.52 0.02 6.10
C ARG A 128 -13.12 -0.66 7.34
N GLN A 129 -13.86 -1.74 7.13
CA GLN A 129 -14.45 -2.55 8.18
C GLN A 129 -14.69 -3.96 7.66
N VAL A 130 -14.85 -4.90 8.59
CA VAL A 130 -15.24 -6.28 8.27
C VAL A 130 -16.31 -6.75 9.26
N THR A 131 -17.28 -7.50 8.76
CA THR A 131 -18.27 -8.17 9.61
C THR A 131 -17.89 -9.64 9.80
N ILE A 132 -17.70 -10.05 11.05
CA ILE A 132 -17.39 -11.43 11.43
C ILE A 132 -18.56 -11.97 12.25
N GLY A 133 -19.32 -12.90 11.67
CA GLY A 133 -20.56 -13.38 12.27
C GLY A 133 -21.64 -12.28 12.27
N ARG A 134 -21.90 -11.67 13.44
CA ARG A 134 -22.89 -10.59 13.61
C ARG A 134 -22.29 -9.26 14.07
N GLU A 135 -20.97 -9.22 14.26
CA GLU A 135 -20.26 -8.05 14.78
C GLU A 135 -19.40 -7.44 13.68
N THR A 136 -19.45 -6.11 13.57
CA THR A 136 -18.65 -5.34 12.61
C THR A 136 -17.48 -4.69 13.32
N PHE A 137 -16.29 -4.87 12.76
CA PHE A 137 -15.02 -4.38 13.30
C PHE A 137 -14.39 -3.42 12.29
N LYS A 138 -14.01 -2.23 12.74
CA LYS A 138 -13.29 -1.26 11.89
C LYS A 138 -11.80 -1.59 11.86
N VAL A 139 -11.18 -1.40 10.71
CA VAL A 139 -9.71 -1.44 10.62
C VAL A 139 -9.11 -0.20 11.33
N PRO A 140 -7.87 -0.29 11.84
CA PRO A 140 -7.19 0.85 12.43
C PRO A 140 -7.11 2.07 11.50
N ASN A 141 -7.07 3.28 12.05
CA ASN A 141 -6.84 4.50 11.28
C ASN A 141 -5.49 5.09 11.69
N PRO A 142 -4.55 5.35 10.76
CA PRO A 142 -4.62 5.14 9.30
C PRO A 142 -4.51 3.67 8.89
N PHE A 143 -5.05 3.35 7.71
CA PHE A 143 -4.98 2.02 7.07
C PHE A 143 -4.47 2.15 5.64
N LEU A 144 -3.42 1.41 5.31
CA LEU A 144 -2.87 1.27 3.97
C LEU A 144 -2.56 -0.21 3.69
N VAL A 145 -2.86 -0.62 2.45
CA VAL A 145 -2.52 -1.93 1.91
C VAL A 145 -1.50 -1.71 0.80
N LEU A 146 -0.38 -2.40 0.91
CA LEU A 146 0.62 -2.56 -0.15
C LEU A 146 0.45 -3.98 -0.69
N ALA A 147 -0.20 -4.13 -1.84
CA ALA A 147 -0.33 -5.42 -2.50
C ALA A 147 0.81 -5.60 -3.50
N THR A 148 1.41 -6.79 -3.58
CA THR A 148 2.45 -7.08 -4.57
C THR A 148 1.97 -8.10 -5.60
N GLN A 149 2.39 -7.93 -6.85
CA GLN A 149 2.20 -8.92 -7.91
C GLN A 149 3.54 -9.20 -8.56
N ASN A 150 3.82 -10.49 -8.78
CA ASN A 150 4.97 -10.92 -9.56
C ASN A 150 4.52 -11.18 -11.00
N PRO A 151 4.97 -10.40 -12.00
CA PRO A 151 4.53 -10.55 -13.39
C PRO A 151 5.09 -11.79 -14.09
N ILE A 152 6.12 -12.45 -13.51
CA ILE A 152 6.85 -13.54 -14.16
C ILE A 152 6.18 -14.91 -13.89
N GLU A 153 5.35 -15.03 -12.86
CA GLU A 153 4.71 -16.30 -12.48
C GLU A 153 3.48 -16.62 -13.35
N ALA A 154 3.66 -17.55 -14.28
CA ALA A 154 2.62 -17.98 -15.22
C ALA A 154 1.76 -19.16 -14.70
N GLU A 155 2.23 -19.94 -13.72
CA GLU A 155 1.48 -21.07 -13.18
C GLU A 155 0.77 -20.72 -11.87
N GLY A 156 -0.51 -21.06 -11.79
CA GLY A 156 -1.31 -20.92 -10.56
C GLY A 156 -1.63 -19.47 -10.17
N THR A 157 -1.59 -18.54 -11.12
CA THR A 157 -1.94 -17.13 -10.88
C THR A 157 -3.33 -16.79 -11.41
N TYR A 158 -4.03 -15.98 -10.61
CA TYR A 158 -5.33 -15.36 -10.87
C TYR A 158 -5.09 -13.85 -11.05
N PRO A 159 -4.97 -13.35 -12.29
CA PRO A 159 -4.74 -11.93 -12.51
C PRO A 159 -5.90 -11.13 -11.95
N LEU A 160 -5.59 -9.98 -11.34
CA LEU A 160 -6.61 -9.04 -10.91
C LEU A 160 -7.30 -8.45 -12.15
N PRO A 161 -8.63 -8.57 -12.28
CA PRO A 161 -9.39 -7.85 -13.31
C PRO A 161 -9.15 -6.35 -13.21
N GLU A 162 -9.24 -5.63 -14.33
CA GLU A 162 -9.03 -4.18 -14.40
C GLU A 162 -9.86 -3.40 -13.36
N ALA A 163 -11.14 -3.76 -13.21
CA ALA A 163 -12.03 -3.18 -12.21
C ALA A 163 -11.56 -3.39 -10.75
N GLN A 164 -10.71 -4.37 -10.48
CA GLN A 164 -10.11 -4.59 -9.17
C GLN A 164 -8.80 -3.81 -9.02
N VAL A 165 -8.00 -3.72 -10.09
CA VAL A 165 -6.79 -2.88 -10.12
C VAL A 165 -7.14 -1.41 -9.87
N ASP A 166 -8.27 -0.94 -10.40
CA ASP A 166 -8.77 0.43 -10.23
C ASP A 166 -9.02 0.84 -8.77
N ARG A 167 -9.17 -0.14 -7.85
CA ARG A 167 -9.29 0.13 -6.41
C ARG A 167 -7.97 0.52 -5.74
N PHE A 168 -6.85 0.37 -6.44
CA PHE A 168 -5.55 0.86 -5.98
C PHE A 168 -5.29 2.25 -6.56
N MET A 169 -4.99 3.20 -5.68
CA MET A 169 -4.73 4.59 -6.07
C MET A 169 -3.47 4.71 -6.94
N LEU A 170 -2.47 3.87 -6.67
CA LEU A 170 -1.19 3.90 -7.36
C LEU A 170 -0.77 2.48 -7.74
N LYS A 171 -0.37 2.31 -9.00
CA LYS A 171 0.43 1.17 -9.45
C LYS A 171 1.90 1.60 -9.55
N VAL A 172 2.77 0.94 -8.81
CA VAL A 172 4.21 1.25 -8.76
C VAL A 172 4.99 0.08 -9.32
N VAL A 173 5.80 0.32 -10.36
CA VAL A 173 6.70 -0.68 -10.93
C VAL A 173 8.08 -0.51 -10.30
N VAL A 174 8.59 -1.56 -9.68
CA VAL A 174 9.90 -1.55 -9.00
C VAL A 174 10.84 -2.52 -9.72
N GLY A 175 11.93 -1.97 -10.24
CA GLY A 175 13.01 -2.73 -10.87
C GLY A 175 14.09 -3.19 -9.89
N TYR A 176 15.11 -3.86 -10.41
CA TYR A 176 16.30 -4.22 -9.64
C TYR A 176 17.08 -2.96 -9.20
N PRO A 177 17.72 -2.99 -8.02
CA PRO A 177 18.64 -1.93 -7.62
C PRO A 177 19.82 -1.88 -8.58
N THR A 178 20.45 -0.71 -8.68
CA THR A 178 21.75 -0.54 -9.32
C THR A 178 22.83 -1.28 -8.53
N THR A 179 23.96 -1.60 -9.17
CA THR A 179 25.10 -2.26 -8.49
C THR A 179 25.58 -1.49 -7.25
N THR A 180 25.56 -0.16 -7.30
CA THR A 180 25.94 0.69 -6.16
C THR A 180 24.92 0.58 -5.02
N GLU A 181 23.63 0.61 -5.33
CA GLU A 181 22.58 0.41 -4.33
C GLU A 181 22.64 -0.99 -3.73
N GLU A 182 22.86 -2.01 -4.54
CA GLU A 182 22.99 -3.40 -4.09
C GLU A 182 24.19 -3.60 -3.17
N PHE A 183 25.33 -2.97 -3.47
CA PHE A 183 26.49 -2.94 -2.57
C PHE A 183 26.12 -2.36 -1.19
N VAL A 184 25.44 -1.20 -1.16
CA VAL A 184 25.03 -0.56 0.10
C VAL A 184 23.96 -1.39 0.84
N ILE A 185 23.07 -2.08 0.11
CA ILE A 185 22.12 -3.03 0.72
C ILE A 185 22.88 -4.14 1.44
N VAL A 186 23.86 -4.77 0.77
CA VAL A 186 24.69 -5.84 1.36
C VAL A 186 25.48 -5.32 2.57
N GLU A 187 26.10 -4.14 2.46
CA GLU A 187 26.82 -3.50 3.57
C GLU A 187 25.91 -3.27 4.80
N ARG A 188 24.70 -2.75 4.60
CA ARG A 188 23.74 -2.52 5.69
C ARG A 188 23.19 -3.81 6.30
N MET A 189 22.94 -4.83 5.48
CA MET A 189 22.42 -6.13 5.93
C MET A 189 23.44 -6.94 6.73
N THR A 190 24.72 -6.73 6.44
CA THR A 190 25.83 -7.39 7.15
C THR A 190 26.27 -6.62 8.40
N GLY A 191 25.91 -5.34 8.51
CA GLY A 191 26.13 -4.51 9.69
C GLY A 191 25.04 -4.63 10.76
N VAL A 192 25.16 -3.80 11.80
CA VAL A 192 24.11 -3.67 12.82
C VAL A 192 22.97 -2.82 12.26
N LEU A 193 21.79 -3.41 12.12
CA LEU A 193 20.59 -2.68 11.73
C LEU A 193 20.24 -1.64 12.79
N GLN A 194 20.19 -0.37 12.40
CA GLN A 194 19.71 0.69 13.27
C GLN A 194 18.21 0.50 13.55
N ALA A 195 17.84 0.63 14.83
CA ALA A 195 16.44 0.64 15.21
C ALA A 195 15.78 1.91 14.67
N VAL A 196 14.66 1.73 13.96
CA VAL A 196 13.85 2.84 13.43
C VAL A 196 13.27 3.63 14.59
N GLN A 197 13.52 4.94 14.60
CA GLN A 197 12.90 5.83 15.57
C GLN A 197 11.47 6.19 15.15
N ARG A 198 10.58 6.20 16.13
CA ARG A 198 9.23 6.72 15.93
C ARG A 198 9.30 8.24 15.77
N VAL A 199 8.93 8.73 14.59
CA VAL A 199 8.87 10.17 14.25
C VAL A 199 7.47 10.73 14.45
N LEU A 200 6.44 9.94 14.10
CA LEU A 200 5.04 10.32 14.24
C LEU A 200 4.26 9.32 15.09
N THR A 201 3.14 9.79 15.62
CA THR A 201 2.03 8.96 16.09
C THR A 201 0.99 8.78 14.98
N THR A 202 0.14 7.76 15.11
CA THR A 202 -0.97 7.51 14.18
C THR A 202 -1.95 8.68 14.15
N GLU A 203 -2.20 9.31 15.29
CA GLU A 203 -3.06 10.49 15.44
C GLU A 203 -2.47 11.70 14.72
N GLN A 204 -1.17 11.96 14.91
CA GLN A 204 -0.48 13.04 14.19
C GLN A 204 -0.47 12.80 12.67
N LEU A 205 -0.37 11.55 12.21
CA LEU A 205 -0.47 11.23 10.79
C LEU A 205 -1.87 11.53 10.25
N VAL A 206 -2.92 11.19 11.00
CA VAL A 206 -4.31 11.57 10.64
C VAL A 206 -4.46 13.09 10.57
N ASP A 207 -3.84 13.85 11.47
CA ASP A 207 -3.81 15.31 11.36
C ASP A 207 -3.12 15.81 10.09
N GLN A 208 -2.06 15.14 9.63
CA GLN A 208 -1.43 15.47 8.34
C GLN A 208 -2.35 15.15 7.16
N GLN A 209 -3.10 14.03 7.19
CA GLN A 209 -4.11 13.73 6.17
C GLN A 209 -5.18 14.83 6.11
N ASN A 210 -5.66 15.28 7.27
CA ASN A 210 -6.66 16.36 7.35
C ASN A 210 -6.11 17.72 6.87
N LYS A 211 -4.81 17.98 7.03
CA LYS A 211 -4.14 19.16 6.45
C LYS A 211 -4.04 19.04 4.94
N ALA A 212 -3.72 17.85 4.41
CA ALA A 212 -3.65 17.60 2.98
C ALA A 212 -5.01 17.87 2.30
N ASP A 213 -6.12 17.50 2.93
CA ASP A 213 -7.47 17.77 2.40
C ASP A 213 -7.81 19.27 2.29
N ARG A 214 -7.09 20.13 3.04
CA ARG A 214 -7.30 21.59 3.06
C ARG A 214 -6.38 22.35 2.12
N VAL A 215 -5.50 21.64 1.39
CA VAL A 215 -4.62 22.27 0.42
C VAL A 215 -5.46 22.87 -0.70
N TYR A 216 -5.30 24.18 -0.92
CA TYR A 216 -5.95 24.86 -2.03
C TYR A 216 -5.42 24.31 -3.36
N VAL A 217 -6.35 23.91 -4.23
CA VAL A 217 -6.05 23.53 -5.61
C VAL A 217 -6.68 24.58 -6.51
N ASP A 218 -5.87 25.22 -7.34
CA ASP A 218 -6.36 26.22 -8.27
C ASP A 218 -7.35 25.61 -9.27
N PRO A 219 -8.49 26.26 -9.60
CA PRO A 219 -9.44 25.75 -10.58
C PRO A 219 -8.79 25.37 -11.93
N ALA A 220 -7.74 26.07 -12.36
CA ALA A 220 -7.02 25.73 -13.59
C ALA A 220 -6.31 24.37 -13.49
N LEU A 221 -5.82 23.99 -12.31
CA LEU A 221 -5.23 22.67 -12.07
C LEU A 221 -6.31 21.58 -12.03
N MET A 222 -7.48 21.87 -11.46
CA MET A 222 -8.62 20.94 -11.49
C MET A 222 -9.08 20.68 -12.92
N GLU A 223 -9.24 21.74 -13.71
CA GLU A 223 -9.59 21.64 -15.13
C GLU A 223 -8.54 20.85 -15.90
N TYR A 224 -7.25 21.11 -15.66
CA TYR A 224 -6.16 20.36 -16.26
C TYR A 224 -6.24 18.86 -15.93
N ALA A 225 -6.48 18.49 -14.67
CA ALA A 225 -6.64 17.10 -14.27
C ALA A 225 -7.83 16.42 -14.97
N VAL A 226 -8.98 17.09 -15.03
CA VAL A 226 -10.17 16.59 -15.75
C VAL A 226 -9.90 16.42 -17.24
N ARG A 227 -9.16 17.35 -17.86
CA ARG A 227 -8.76 17.26 -19.27
C ARG A 227 -7.84 16.07 -19.53
N LEU A 228 -6.89 15.79 -18.63
CA LEU A 228 -6.03 14.61 -18.75
C LEU A 228 -6.85 13.32 -18.73
N VAL A 229 -7.75 13.16 -17.76
CA VAL A 229 -8.64 11.99 -17.66
C VAL A 229 -9.50 11.87 -18.93
N THR A 230 -10.12 12.97 -19.37
CA THR A 230 -10.96 12.99 -20.58
C THR A 230 -10.18 12.60 -21.82
N ALA A 231 -8.92 13.04 -21.94
CA ALA A 231 -8.05 12.67 -23.06
C ALA A 231 -7.76 11.17 -23.13
N THR A 232 -7.76 10.45 -22.00
CA THR A 232 -7.65 8.98 -22.01
C THR A 232 -8.94 8.31 -22.50
N ARG A 233 -10.11 8.89 -22.23
CA ARG A 233 -11.41 8.35 -22.67
C ARG A 233 -11.73 8.67 -24.13
N ARG A 234 -11.27 9.83 -24.61
CA ARG A 234 -11.53 10.36 -25.95
C ARG A 234 -10.26 10.92 -26.59
N PRO A 235 -9.22 10.10 -26.83
CA PRO A 235 -7.94 10.58 -27.35
C PRO A 235 -8.07 11.26 -28.72
N GLN A 236 -9.06 10.86 -29.52
CA GLN A 236 -9.33 11.43 -30.83
C GLN A 236 -9.72 12.93 -30.78
N ASP A 237 -10.48 13.33 -29.77
CA ASP A 237 -10.94 14.72 -29.56
C ASP A 237 -9.76 15.64 -29.16
N HIS A 238 -8.63 15.04 -28.76
CA HIS A 238 -7.42 15.73 -28.32
C HIS A 238 -6.25 15.57 -29.30
N GLY A 239 -6.50 15.18 -30.55
CA GLY A 239 -5.47 15.05 -31.59
C GLY A 239 -4.57 13.81 -31.43
N LEU A 240 -4.92 12.88 -30.55
CA LEU A 240 -4.17 11.65 -30.26
C LEU A 240 -4.82 10.42 -30.91
N LYS A 241 -5.26 10.55 -32.17
CA LYS A 241 -5.96 9.46 -32.89
C LYS A 241 -5.18 8.15 -32.92
N GLU A 242 -3.86 8.24 -33.07
CA GLU A 242 -2.92 7.10 -33.07
C GLU A 242 -2.81 6.38 -31.72
N LEU A 243 -3.33 6.94 -30.62
CA LEU A 243 -3.36 6.26 -29.33
C LEU A 243 -4.68 5.52 -29.07
N ALA A 244 -5.72 5.80 -29.88
CA ALA A 244 -7.05 5.26 -29.66
C ALA A 244 -7.10 3.72 -29.74
N HIS A 245 -6.27 3.09 -30.56
CA HIS A 245 -6.22 1.63 -30.68
C HIS A 245 -5.42 0.92 -29.58
N TYR A 246 -4.65 1.67 -28.78
CA TYR A 246 -3.93 1.12 -27.63
C TYR A 246 -4.72 1.26 -26.31
N ILE A 247 -5.82 1.99 -26.32
CA ILE A 247 -6.64 2.25 -25.14
C ILE A 247 -7.95 1.48 -25.26
N MET A 248 -8.10 0.43 -24.45
CA MET A 248 -9.33 -0.34 -24.38
C MET A 248 -10.41 0.40 -23.57
N PHE A 249 -10.02 0.99 -22.43
CA PHE A 249 -10.83 1.85 -21.58
C PHE A 249 -9.97 3.02 -21.06
N GLY A 250 -10.55 4.20 -20.93
CA GLY A 250 -9.88 5.36 -20.31
C GLY A 250 -9.96 5.34 -18.79
N ALA A 251 -9.09 6.12 -18.12
CA ALA A 251 -9.15 6.39 -16.68
C ALA A 251 -10.46 7.09 -16.30
#